data_AF-A0A7J7IE48-F1
#
_entry.id   AF-A0A7J7IE48-F1
#
_cell.length_a   1.000
_cell.length_b   1.000
_cell.length_c   1.000
_cell.angle_alpha   90.00
_cell.angle_beta   90.00
_cell.angle_gamma   90.00
#
_symmetry.space_group_name_H-M   'P 1'
#
loop_
_entity.id
_entity.type
_entity.pdbx_description
1 polymer ?
#
loop_
_entity_poly.entity_id
_entity_poly.type
_entity_poly.pdbx_seq_one_letter_code
_entity_poly.pdbx_strand_id
1 'polypeptide(L)'
;MSLFRGLGDDQALHDWLSSVVWPLEQALVDEDFVRDGSYLAVAEMLRGGCTVFNDMYWYPEETARVCRETGIRAMLGLVMVDFPSRYGTGPSEYFQRAADVASALERTEARMMAESAATIPLLFCAYAPHAPYSVSEHVLQEIGERSRKEKRRVHMHLHETAAEVQASQTLDRRALVCHRSEFAGTPLDNLERLGPARIKLDVGSHGPCD
;
A
#
# COMPACT_ATOMS: atom_id res chain seq x y z
N MET A 1 5.56 5.56 -8.66
CA MET A 1 6.61 6.60 -8.53
C MET A 1 7.59 6.74 -9.71
N SER A 2 7.43 6.06 -10.85
CA SER A 2 8.43 6.08 -11.94
C SER A 2 8.75 7.45 -12.54
N LEU A 3 7.81 8.40 -12.50
CA LEU A 3 8.01 9.78 -12.96
C LEU A 3 8.99 10.59 -12.10
N PHE A 4 9.29 10.13 -10.88
CA PHE A 4 10.27 10.74 -9.97
C PHE A 4 11.62 10.02 -9.99
N ARG A 5 11.88 9.15 -10.97
CA ARG A 5 13.15 8.40 -11.06
C ARG A 5 14.35 9.35 -11.07
N GLY A 6 15.30 9.12 -10.15
CA GLY A 6 16.52 9.92 -10.00
C GLY A 6 16.33 11.22 -9.22
N LEU A 7 15.18 11.44 -8.58
CA LEU A 7 14.97 12.58 -7.69
C LEU A 7 15.28 12.21 -6.24
N GLY A 8 16.21 12.95 -5.64
CA GLY A 8 16.55 12.83 -4.22
C GLY A 8 17.48 11.67 -3.87
N ASP A 9 18.33 11.25 -4.80
CA ASP A 9 19.35 10.21 -4.56
C ASP A 9 20.29 10.55 -3.39
N ASP A 10 20.98 9.54 -2.86
CA ASP A 10 21.99 9.64 -1.79
C ASP A 10 21.52 10.21 -0.45
N GLN A 11 20.26 9.93 -0.07
CA GLN A 11 19.67 10.37 1.20
C GLN A 11 19.18 9.20 2.06
N ALA A 12 19.14 9.41 3.37
CA ALA A 12 18.43 8.50 4.26
C ALA A 12 16.92 8.55 3.97
N LEU A 13 16.22 7.43 4.16
CA LEU A 13 14.79 7.29 3.83
C LEU A 13 13.94 8.48 4.33
N HIS A 14 14.14 8.86 5.59
CA HIS A 14 13.33 9.91 6.19
C HIS A 14 13.61 11.31 5.58
N ASP A 15 14.88 11.62 5.33
CA ASP A 15 15.27 12.88 4.71
C ASP A 15 14.73 12.94 3.28
N TRP A 16 14.82 11.83 2.54
CA TRP A 16 14.26 11.70 1.20
C TRP A 16 12.74 11.88 1.18
N LEU A 17 12.01 11.21 2.08
CA LEU A 17 10.55 11.30 2.15
C LEU A 17 10.09 12.73 2.48
N SER A 18 10.67 13.33 3.52
CA SER A 18 10.22 14.61 4.06
C SER A 18 10.65 15.81 3.21
N SER A 19 11.84 15.77 2.60
CA SER A 19 12.39 16.90 1.84
C SER A 19 12.12 16.83 0.34
N VAL A 20 11.91 15.62 -0.22
CA VAL A 20 11.74 15.43 -1.66
C VAL A 20 10.37 14.85 -1.98
N VAL A 21 10.06 13.64 -1.51
CA VAL A 21 8.90 12.89 -2.00
C VAL A 21 7.58 13.54 -1.61
N TRP A 22 7.29 13.70 -0.32
CA TRP A 22 5.98 14.22 0.12
C TRP A 22 5.68 15.63 -0.41
N PRO A 23 6.63 16.58 -0.44
CA PRO A 23 6.39 17.88 -1.09
C PRO A 23 6.05 17.76 -2.57
N LEU A 24 6.76 16.91 -3.33
CA LEU A 24 6.47 16.69 -4.74
C LEU A 24 5.12 15.99 -4.94
N GLU A 25 4.77 15.01 -4.12
CA GLU A 25 3.48 14.35 -4.17
C GLU A 25 2.33 15.33 -3.90
N GLN A 26 2.46 16.19 -2.89
CA GLN A 26 1.47 17.25 -2.62
C GLN A 26 1.37 18.29 -3.73
N ALA A 27 2.45 18.53 -4.47
CA ALA A 27 2.44 19.49 -5.57
C ALA A 27 1.87 18.89 -6.86
N LEU A 28 2.20 17.64 -7.18
CA LEU A 28 2.09 17.11 -8.54
C LEU A 28 1.16 15.90 -8.69
N VAL A 29 0.90 15.13 -7.63
CA VAL A 29 0.19 13.85 -7.80
C VAL A 29 -1.32 14.06 -7.91
N ASP A 30 -1.85 13.79 -9.09
CA ASP A 30 -3.27 13.68 -9.38
C ASP A 30 -3.54 12.42 -10.25
N GLU A 31 -4.77 12.28 -10.72
CA GLU A 31 -5.20 11.15 -11.56
C GLU A 31 -4.35 11.03 -12.84
N ASP A 32 -4.04 12.15 -13.49
CA ASP A 32 -3.25 12.17 -14.72
C ASP A 32 -1.79 11.77 -14.45
N PHE A 33 -1.20 12.29 -13.38
CA PHE A 33 0.14 11.90 -12.94
C PHE A 33 0.23 10.39 -12.67
N VAL A 34 -0.74 9.83 -11.94
CA VAL A 34 -0.75 8.40 -11.64
C VAL A 34 -0.94 7.58 -12.91
N ARG A 35 -1.86 7.97 -13.79
CA ARG A 35 -2.09 7.26 -15.05
C ARG A 35 -0.84 7.23 -15.93
N ASP A 36 -0.19 8.37 -16.14
CA ASP A 36 1.02 8.48 -16.97
C ASP A 36 2.20 7.71 -16.35
N GLY A 37 2.36 7.83 -15.03
CA GLY A 37 3.38 7.09 -14.29
C GLY A 37 3.16 5.58 -14.31
N SER A 38 1.91 5.13 -14.23
CA SER A 38 1.53 3.72 -14.35
C SER A 38 1.76 3.19 -15.76
N TYR A 39 1.46 3.96 -16.81
CA TYR A 39 1.81 3.57 -18.19
C TYR A 39 3.31 3.35 -18.36
N LEU A 40 4.12 4.30 -17.88
CA LEU A 40 5.57 4.19 -17.94
C LEU A 40 6.08 2.95 -17.19
N ALA A 41 5.62 2.76 -15.94
CA ALA A 41 6.01 1.63 -15.11
C ALA A 41 5.63 0.29 -15.74
N VAL A 42 4.39 0.16 -16.22
CA VAL A 42 3.88 -1.07 -16.83
C VAL A 42 4.62 -1.40 -18.13
N ALA A 43 4.89 -0.40 -18.98
CA ALA A 43 5.65 -0.61 -20.21
C ALA A 43 7.07 -1.15 -19.92
N GLU A 44 7.75 -0.59 -18.91
CA GLU A 44 9.06 -1.10 -18.48
C GLU A 44 8.98 -2.51 -17.88
N MET A 45 8.01 -2.77 -17.01
CA MET A 45 7.78 -4.08 -16.41
C MET A 45 7.55 -5.17 -17.46
N LEU A 46 6.66 -4.91 -18.42
CA LEU A 46 6.36 -5.86 -19.51
C LEU A 46 7.59 -6.10 -20.39
N ARG A 47 8.36 -5.05 -20.72
CA ARG A 47 9.63 -5.19 -21.46
C ARG A 47 10.66 -6.02 -20.68
N GLY A 48 10.62 -5.97 -19.36
CA GLY A 48 11.46 -6.77 -18.46
C GLY A 48 10.93 -8.18 -18.18
N GLY A 49 9.77 -8.57 -18.74
CA GLY A 49 9.17 -9.88 -18.50
C GLY A 49 8.38 -10.01 -17.18
N CYS A 50 8.16 -8.90 -16.47
CA CYS A 50 7.28 -8.87 -15.30
C CYS A 50 5.81 -8.93 -15.77
N THR A 51 5.08 -9.94 -15.30
CA THR A 51 3.67 -10.21 -15.69
C THR A 51 2.67 -9.93 -14.58
N VAL A 52 3.16 -9.75 -13.35
CA VAL A 52 2.36 -9.40 -12.17
C VAL A 52 3.14 -8.52 -11.22
N PHE A 53 2.50 -7.51 -10.65
CA PHE A 53 3.10 -6.65 -9.62
C PHE A 53 2.16 -6.38 -8.45
N ASN A 54 2.73 -5.96 -7.33
CA ASN A 54 2.00 -5.58 -6.11
C ASN A 54 2.21 -4.09 -5.86
N ASP A 55 1.19 -3.31 -6.16
CA ASP A 55 1.24 -1.86 -6.14
C ASP A 55 0.79 -1.28 -4.79
N MET A 56 1.27 -0.09 -4.50
CA MET A 56 0.87 0.71 -3.37
C MET A 56 1.05 2.18 -3.70
N TYR A 57 0.00 2.81 -4.23
CA TYR A 57 0.04 4.22 -4.60
C TYR A 57 -1.33 4.90 -4.55
N TRP A 58 -1.33 6.22 -4.67
CA TRP A 58 -2.55 7.03 -4.76
C TRP A 58 -3.33 6.73 -6.05
N TYR A 59 -4.63 7.06 -6.09
CA TYR A 59 -5.51 6.89 -7.25
C TYR A 59 -5.45 5.48 -7.90
N PRO A 60 -5.66 4.40 -7.12
CA PRO A 60 -5.54 3.02 -7.62
C PRO A 60 -6.46 2.69 -8.80
N GLU A 61 -7.56 3.41 -8.97
CA GLU A 61 -8.46 3.34 -10.13
C GLU A 61 -7.76 3.66 -11.46
N GLU A 62 -6.84 4.62 -11.47
CA GLU A 62 -6.07 4.98 -12.67
C GLU A 62 -5.04 3.89 -13.00
N THR A 63 -4.36 3.34 -11.99
CA THR A 63 -3.51 2.15 -12.18
C THR A 63 -4.32 0.95 -12.66
N ALA A 64 -5.52 0.72 -12.11
CA ALA A 64 -6.41 -0.36 -12.53
C ALA A 64 -6.78 -0.23 -14.02
N ARG A 65 -7.06 0.99 -14.47
CA ARG A 65 -7.35 1.28 -15.87
C ARG A 65 -6.17 0.91 -16.77
N VAL A 66 -4.96 1.38 -16.45
CA VAL A 66 -3.74 1.04 -17.20
C VAL A 66 -3.52 -0.48 -17.25
N CYS A 67 -3.70 -1.17 -16.13
CA CYS A 67 -3.53 -2.62 -16.08
C CYS A 67 -4.51 -3.36 -16.99
N ARG A 68 -5.78 -2.90 -17.05
CA ARG A 68 -6.78 -3.48 -17.96
C ARG A 68 -6.46 -3.24 -19.43
N GLU A 69 -6.00 -2.03 -19.77
CA GLU A 69 -5.66 -1.67 -21.15
C GLU A 69 -4.42 -2.45 -21.64
N THR A 70 -3.48 -2.75 -20.75
CA THR A 70 -2.22 -3.45 -21.08
C THR A 70 -2.26 -4.96 -20.85
N GLY A 71 -3.22 -5.47 -20.07
CA GLY A 71 -3.36 -6.88 -19.72
C GLY A 71 -2.36 -7.39 -18.68
N ILE A 72 -1.62 -6.51 -17.98
CA ILE A 72 -0.75 -6.90 -16.87
C ILE A 72 -1.57 -7.15 -15.61
N ARG A 73 -1.20 -8.17 -14.82
CA ARG A 73 -1.89 -8.51 -13.58
C ARG A 73 -1.39 -7.64 -12.42
N ALA A 74 -2.28 -7.24 -11.51
CA ALA A 74 -1.86 -6.43 -10.36
C ALA A 74 -2.64 -6.74 -9.07
N MET A 75 -1.96 -6.61 -7.94
CA MET A 75 -2.58 -6.36 -6.64
C MET A 75 -2.49 -4.86 -6.37
N LEU A 76 -3.63 -4.18 -6.24
CA LEU A 76 -3.69 -2.74 -6.05
C LEU A 76 -3.87 -2.41 -4.57
N GLY A 77 -2.91 -1.67 -4.02
CA GLY A 77 -2.94 -1.20 -2.64
C GLY A 77 -3.93 -0.05 -2.44
N LEU A 78 -4.89 -0.25 -1.54
CA LEU A 78 -5.80 0.78 -1.06
C LEU A 78 -5.09 1.55 0.07
N VAL A 79 -4.36 2.59 -0.31
CA VAL A 79 -3.43 3.31 0.59
C VAL A 79 -4.16 3.94 1.78
N MET A 80 -3.58 3.76 2.97
CA MET A 80 -4.07 4.33 4.22
C MET A 80 -2.94 5.04 4.96
N VAL A 81 -3.20 6.28 5.35
CA VAL A 81 -2.35 7.11 6.22
C VAL A 81 -3.25 7.93 7.15
N ASP A 82 -2.70 8.41 8.25
CA ASP A 82 -3.44 9.25 9.21
C ASP A 82 -3.55 10.73 8.77
N PHE A 83 -2.75 11.17 7.80
CA PHE A 83 -2.62 12.57 7.40
C PHE A 83 -3.26 12.86 6.03
N PRO A 84 -3.61 14.12 5.73
CA PRO A 84 -4.20 14.48 4.44
C PRO A 84 -3.19 14.34 3.30
N SER A 85 -3.71 13.98 2.13
CA SER A 85 -3.04 13.97 0.83
C SER A 85 -3.96 14.61 -0.21
N ARG A 86 -3.53 14.64 -1.47
CA ARG A 86 -4.42 15.05 -2.57
C ARG A 86 -5.54 14.04 -2.84
N TYR A 87 -5.32 12.78 -2.47
CA TYR A 87 -6.28 11.69 -2.66
C TYR A 87 -7.39 11.67 -1.59
N GLY A 88 -7.12 12.16 -0.38
CA GLY A 88 -8.10 12.19 0.70
C GLY A 88 -7.58 12.90 1.96
N THR A 89 -8.49 13.17 2.89
CA THR A 89 -8.22 14.05 4.03
C THR A 89 -7.84 13.32 5.32
N GLY A 90 -7.97 12.00 5.38
CA GLY A 90 -7.64 11.19 6.55
C GLY A 90 -8.33 9.81 6.54
N PRO A 91 -8.16 9.00 7.61
CA PRO A 91 -8.57 7.60 7.63
C PRO A 91 -10.02 7.33 7.22
N SER A 92 -10.97 8.16 7.68
CA SER A 92 -12.38 7.97 7.35
C SER A 92 -12.67 8.08 5.85
N GLU A 93 -12.08 9.07 5.17
CA GLU A 93 -12.24 9.22 3.72
C GLU A 93 -11.49 8.13 2.96
N TYR A 94 -10.28 7.77 3.41
CA TYR A 94 -9.52 6.68 2.80
C TYR A 94 -10.26 5.34 2.90
N PHE A 95 -10.92 5.03 4.02
CA PHE A 95 -11.79 3.85 4.15
C PHE A 95 -12.99 3.88 3.22
N GLN A 96 -13.63 5.04 3.06
CA GLN A 96 -14.75 5.18 2.14
C GLN A 96 -14.30 4.93 0.69
N ARG A 97 -13.24 5.62 0.26
CA ARG A 97 -12.67 5.44 -1.08
C ARG A 97 -12.19 4.02 -1.33
N ALA A 98 -11.55 3.39 -0.35
CA ALA A 98 -11.12 2.00 -0.42
C ALA A 98 -12.30 1.05 -0.66
N ALA A 99 -13.43 1.26 0.04
CA ALA A 99 -14.64 0.47 -0.17
C ALA A 99 -15.22 0.69 -1.59
N ASP A 100 -15.25 1.94 -2.06
CA ASP A 100 -15.79 2.28 -3.37
C ASP A 100 -14.94 1.68 -4.51
N VAL A 101 -13.62 1.84 -4.45
CA VAL A 101 -12.66 1.27 -5.41
C VAL A 101 -12.73 -0.26 -5.39
N ALA A 102 -12.66 -0.88 -4.21
CA ALA A 102 -12.71 -2.34 -4.11
C ALA A 102 -14.02 -2.89 -4.69
N SER A 103 -15.15 -2.29 -4.33
CA SER A 103 -16.45 -2.73 -4.82
C SER A 103 -16.60 -2.57 -6.34
N ALA A 104 -16.12 -1.46 -6.90
CA ALA A 104 -16.14 -1.24 -8.35
C ALA A 104 -15.22 -2.22 -9.10
N LEU A 105 -14.03 -2.46 -8.57
CA LEU A 105 -13.06 -3.39 -9.15
C LEU A 105 -13.60 -4.83 -9.10
N GLU A 106 -14.06 -5.30 -7.95
CA GLU A 106 -14.61 -6.66 -7.78
C GLU A 106 -15.79 -6.93 -8.72
N ARG A 107 -16.72 -5.96 -8.87
CA ARG A 107 -17.81 -6.08 -9.85
C ARG A 107 -17.31 -6.21 -11.28
N THR A 108 -16.31 -5.41 -11.64
CA THR A 108 -15.75 -5.41 -13.00
C THR A 108 -15.01 -6.71 -13.29
N GLU A 109 -14.16 -7.17 -12.37
CA GLU A 109 -13.43 -8.43 -12.52
C GLU A 109 -14.38 -9.63 -12.57
N ALA A 110 -15.43 -9.66 -11.74
CA ALA A 110 -16.43 -10.72 -11.78
C ALA A 110 -17.16 -10.78 -13.14
N ARG A 111 -17.53 -9.62 -13.70
CA ARG A 111 -18.14 -9.55 -15.04
C ARG A 111 -17.17 -10.05 -16.12
N MET A 112 -15.94 -9.55 -16.12
CA MET A 112 -14.93 -9.94 -17.12
C MET A 112 -14.59 -11.42 -17.05
N MET A 113 -14.55 -12.00 -15.85
CA MET A 113 -14.36 -13.44 -15.68
C MET A 113 -15.55 -14.24 -16.18
N ALA A 114 -16.79 -13.79 -15.95
CA ALA A 114 -17.99 -14.47 -16.45
C ALA A 114 -18.07 -14.45 -18.00
N GLU A 115 -17.48 -13.43 -18.63
CA GLU A 115 -17.46 -13.24 -20.09
C GLU A 115 -16.21 -13.84 -20.77
N SER A 116 -15.30 -14.46 -20.00
CA SER A 116 -14.03 -15.01 -20.53
C SER A 116 -13.76 -16.43 -20.05
N ALA A 117 -12.72 -17.06 -20.61
CA ALA A 117 -12.21 -18.35 -20.14
C ALA A 117 -11.21 -18.21 -18.96
N ALA A 118 -11.11 -17.02 -18.36
CA ALA A 118 -10.14 -16.75 -17.30
C ALA A 118 -10.56 -17.42 -15.99
N THR A 119 -9.61 -18.10 -15.34
CA THR A 119 -9.82 -18.74 -14.03
C THR A 119 -9.38 -17.86 -12.85
N ILE A 120 -8.69 -16.75 -13.13
CA ILE A 120 -8.10 -15.86 -12.12
C ILE A 120 -8.34 -14.39 -12.54
N PRO A 121 -8.84 -13.51 -11.64
CA PRO A 121 -9.01 -12.08 -11.89
C PRO A 121 -7.72 -11.41 -12.36
N LEU A 122 -7.82 -10.45 -13.28
CA LEU A 122 -6.65 -9.67 -13.69
C LEU A 122 -6.20 -8.76 -12.55
N LEU A 123 -7.15 -8.21 -11.80
CA LEU A 123 -6.87 -7.26 -10.72
C LEU A 123 -7.40 -7.75 -9.38
N PHE A 124 -6.65 -7.42 -8.34
CA PHE A 124 -7.01 -7.64 -6.95
C PHE A 124 -6.82 -6.34 -6.16
N CYS A 125 -7.40 -6.26 -4.98
CA CYS A 125 -7.10 -5.17 -4.03
C CYS A 125 -6.52 -5.74 -2.72
N ALA A 126 -5.65 -4.96 -2.08
CA ALA A 126 -5.18 -5.16 -0.72
C ALA A 126 -5.42 -3.87 0.09
N TYR A 127 -5.71 -3.97 1.39
CA TYR A 127 -5.54 -2.81 2.26
C TYR A 127 -4.05 -2.47 2.33
N ALA A 128 -3.70 -1.19 2.17
CA ALA A 128 -2.30 -0.79 2.12
C ALA A 128 -1.99 0.31 3.15
N PRO A 129 -1.96 0.00 4.47
CA PRO A 129 -1.45 0.95 5.43
C PRO A 129 0.04 1.19 5.17
N HIS A 130 0.42 2.47 5.00
CA HIS A 130 1.77 2.85 4.60
C HIS A 130 2.84 2.25 5.51
N ALA A 131 2.92 2.72 6.75
CA ALA A 131 3.89 2.24 7.71
C ALA A 131 3.39 2.47 9.14
N PRO A 132 3.96 1.77 10.13
CA PRO A 132 3.67 1.97 11.55
C PRO A 132 3.84 3.44 12.03
N TYR A 133 4.75 4.20 11.41
CA TYR A 133 4.98 5.60 11.77
C TYR A 133 4.02 6.59 11.10
N SER A 134 3.22 6.15 10.13
CA SER A 134 2.24 6.98 9.40
C SER A 134 0.79 6.55 9.60
N VAL A 135 0.56 5.40 10.23
CA VAL A 135 -0.76 4.81 10.49
C VAL A 135 -0.88 4.49 11.97
N SER A 136 -1.91 5.02 12.61
CA SER A 136 -2.16 4.84 14.03
C SER A 136 -2.70 3.45 14.37
N GLU A 137 -2.52 3.05 15.64
CA GLU A 137 -2.96 1.75 16.15
C GLU A 137 -4.45 1.46 15.89
N HIS A 138 -5.33 2.46 16.08
CA HIS A 138 -6.76 2.27 15.86
C HIS A 138 -7.09 2.00 14.38
N VAL A 139 -6.41 2.68 13.45
CA VAL A 139 -6.57 2.43 12.01
C VAL A 139 -6.04 1.05 11.63
N LEU A 140 -4.92 0.61 12.21
CA LEU A 140 -4.39 -0.74 11.98
C LEU A 140 -5.33 -1.84 12.49
N GLN A 141 -5.96 -1.64 13.65
CA GLN A 141 -6.96 -2.55 14.18
C GLN A 141 -8.18 -2.65 13.25
N GLU A 142 -8.70 -1.50 12.80
CA GLU A 142 -9.82 -1.45 11.86
C GLU A 142 -9.48 -2.11 10.52
N ILE A 143 -8.29 -1.85 9.96
CA ILE A 143 -7.80 -2.54 8.76
C ILE A 143 -7.77 -4.04 8.98
N GLY A 144 -7.29 -4.50 10.13
CA GLY A 144 -7.29 -5.90 10.49
C GLY A 144 -8.69 -6.52 10.49
N GLU A 145 -9.64 -5.88 11.16
CA GLU A 145 -11.04 -6.30 11.19
C GLU A 145 -11.67 -6.38 9.80
N ARG A 146 -11.52 -5.33 9.00
CA ARG A 146 -12.03 -5.28 7.63
C ARG A 146 -11.34 -6.31 6.74
N SER A 147 -10.02 -6.44 6.82
CA SER A 147 -9.24 -7.45 6.10
C SER A 147 -9.77 -8.86 6.32
N ARG A 148 -10.06 -9.26 7.56
CA ARG A 148 -10.64 -10.59 7.86
C ARG A 148 -12.07 -10.72 7.37
N LYS A 149 -12.91 -9.71 7.63
CA LYS A 149 -14.33 -9.73 7.24
C LYS A 149 -14.48 -9.83 5.71
N GLU A 150 -13.66 -9.10 4.99
CA GLU A 150 -13.72 -8.96 3.53
C GLU A 150 -12.76 -9.91 2.81
N LYS A 151 -12.01 -10.72 3.57
CA LYS A 151 -10.97 -11.65 3.07
C LYS A 151 -9.95 -10.97 2.16
N ARG A 152 -9.61 -9.72 2.49
CA ARG A 152 -8.67 -8.90 1.72
C ARG A 152 -7.28 -8.93 2.35
N ARG A 153 -6.24 -9.00 1.52
CA ARG A 153 -4.84 -8.98 1.98
C ARG A 153 -4.45 -7.61 2.55
N VAL A 154 -3.29 -7.56 3.20
CA VAL A 154 -2.67 -6.33 3.67
C VAL A 154 -1.24 -6.22 3.11
N HIS A 155 -0.89 -5.04 2.61
CA HIS A 155 0.42 -4.70 2.03
C HIS A 155 0.97 -3.47 2.78
N MET A 156 2.13 -3.59 3.44
CA MET A 156 2.65 -2.53 4.34
C MET A 156 4.17 -2.51 4.35
N HIS A 157 4.75 -1.31 4.51
CA HIS A 157 6.16 -1.14 4.89
C HIS A 157 6.31 -1.41 6.38
N LEU A 158 7.22 -2.31 6.76
CA LEU A 158 7.44 -2.73 8.13
C LEU A 158 8.92 -3.02 8.37
N HIS A 159 9.48 -2.54 9.47
CA HIS A 159 10.89 -2.81 9.83
C HIS A 159 11.85 -2.36 8.72
N GLU A 160 11.56 -1.22 8.10
CA GLU A 160 12.33 -0.75 6.94
C GLU A 160 13.70 -0.20 7.36
N THR A 161 13.78 0.44 8.53
CA THR A 161 15.03 1.03 9.03
C THR A 161 15.31 0.71 10.49
N ALA A 162 16.59 0.65 10.86
CA ALA A 162 17.00 0.53 12.26
C ALA A 162 16.50 1.71 13.11
N ALA A 163 16.41 2.91 12.52
CA ALA A 163 15.88 4.10 13.19
C ALA A 163 14.39 3.96 13.53
N GLU A 164 13.58 3.40 12.64
CA GLU A 164 12.17 3.06 12.90
C GLU A 164 12.06 2.11 14.10
N VAL A 165 12.84 1.03 14.10
CA VAL A 165 12.82 0.02 15.17
C VAL A 165 13.24 0.63 16.51
N GLN A 166 14.37 1.35 16.54
CA GLN A 166 14.88 1.97 17.75
C GLN A 166 13.92 3.03 18.30
N ALA A 167 13.36 3.88 17.44
CA ALA A 167 12.39 4.90 17.85
C ALA A 167 11.13 4.26 18.45
N SER A 168 10.63 3.18 17.84
CA SER A 168 9.48 2.42 18.36
C SER A 168 9.78 1.76 19.72
N GLN A 169 10.97 1.17 19.90
CA GLN A 169 11.36 0.53 21.16
C GLN A 169 11.56 1.52 22.31
N THR A 170 12.01 2.73 21.99
CA THR A 170 12.30 3.78 22.98
C THR A 170 11.18 4.80 23.13
N LEU A 171 10.14 4.69 22.31
CA LEU A 171 9.05 5.67 22.19
C LEU A 171 9.56 7.10 21.94
N ASP A 172 10.63 7.27 21.16
CA ASP A 172 11.15 8.60 20.81
C ASP A 172 10.23 9.30 19.81
N ARG A 173 9.18 9.95 20.32
CA ARG A 173 8.17 10.67 19.53
C ARG A 173 8.72 11.85 18.71
N ARG A 174 9.96 12.26 18.96
CA ARG A 174 10.64 13.28 18.14
C ARG A 174 11.14 12.69 16.83
N ALA A 175 11.41 11.39 16.78
CA ALA A 175 11.72 10.70 15.55
C ALA A 175 10.45 10.54 14.72
N LEU A 176 10.45 11.08 13.52
CA LEU A 176 9.30 11.03 12.60
C LEU A 176 8.98 9.60 12.09
N VAL A 177 9.91 8.66 12.32
CA VAL A 177 9.76 7.23 12.05
C VAL A 177 9.34 6.43 13.29
N CYS A 178 9.00 7.08 14.40
CA CYS A 178 8.46 6.39 15.57
C CYS A 178 7.07 5.84 15.27
N HIS A 179 6.86 4.55 15.52
CA HIS A 179 5.52 3.93 15.45
C HIS A 179 4.54 4.71 16.31
N ARG A 180 3.35 4.98 15.77
CA ARG A 180 2.19 5.59 16.43
C ARG A 180 1.46 4.61 17.38
N SER A 181 2.21 3.94 18.24
CA SER A 181 1.72 3.06 19.30
C SER A 181 2.28 3.48 20.66
N GLU A 182 1.49 3.35 21.73
CA GLU A 182 1.90 3.62 23.12
C GLU A 182 2.77 2.51 23.73
N PHE A 183 2.97 1.38 23.04
CA PHE A 183 3.75 0.26 23.54
C PHE A 183 5.19 0.30 23.04
N ALA A 184 6.13 0.32 23.99
CA ALA A 184 7.55 0.22 23.75
C ALA A 184 7.90 -1.20 23.27
N GLY A 185 8.19 -1.32 21.98
CA GLY A 185 8.53 -2.58 21.32
C GLY A 185 8.92 -2.35 19.88
N THR A 186 9.36 -3.39 19.18
CA THR A 186 9.59 -3.27 17.74
C THR A 186 8.25 -3.02 17.01
N PRO A 187 8.26 -2.50 15.77
CA PRO A 187 7.03 -2.37 15.01
C PRO A 187 6.30 -3.70 14.79
N LEU A 188 7.05 -4.81 14.63
CA LEU A 188 6.53 -6.17 14.56
C LEU A 188 5.87 -6.59 15.89
N ASP A 189 6.53 -6.41 17.04
CA ASP A 189 5.92 -6.73 18.35
C ASP A 189 4.59 -5.99 18.54
N ASN A 190 4.55 -4.73 18.11
CA ASN A 190 3.35 -3.92 18.16
C ASN A 190 2.23 -4.48 17.27
N LEU A 191 2.53 -4.88 16.03
CA LEU A 191 1.56 -5.52 15.15
C LEU A 191 1.08 -6.87 15.70
N GLU A 192 1.97 -7.67 16.30
CA GLU A 192 1.61 -8.94 16.93
C GLU A 192 0.68 -8.75 18.13
N ARG A 193 0.89 -7.68 18.91
CA ARG A 193 0.05 -7.31 20.06
C ARG A 193 -1.38 -6.94 19.67
N LEU A 194 -1.65 -6.48 18.44
CA LEU A 194 -3.01 -6.09 18.01
C LEU A 194 -4.02 -7.26 17.97
N GLY A 195 -3.62 -8.47 18.37
CA GLY A 195 -4.55 -9.48 18.88
C GLY A 195 -5.46 -10.07 17.80
N PRO A 196 -6.76 -10.33 18.03
CA PRO A 196 -7.63 -10.87 16.99
C PRO A 196 -7.77 -9.93 15.79
N ALA A 197 -7.42 -8.63 15.93
CA ALA A 197 -7.23 -7.66 14.84
C ALA A 197 -5.97 -7.89 13.99
N ARG A 198 -5.18 -8.94 14.25
CA ARG A 198 -3.92 -9.26 13.56
C ARG A 198 -4.06 -9.23 12.04
N ILE A 199 -3.13 -8.51 11.43
CA ILE A 199 -2.68 -8.77 10.06
C ILE A 199 -1.83 -10.04 10.15
N LYS A 200 -2.38 -11.19 9.74
CA LYS A 200 -1.58 -12.43 9.71
C LYS A 200 -0.44 -12.24 8.70
N LEU A 201 0.78 -12.16 9.22
CA LEU A 201 1.98 -12.31 8.42
C LEU A 201 2.08 -13.78 8.04
N ASP A 202 1.65 -14.11 6.83
CA ASP A 202 1.94 -15.42 6.24
C ASP A 202 3.37 -15.37 5.73
N VAL A 203 4.32 -15.68 6.62
CA VAL A 203 5.75 -15.81 6.29
C VAL A 203 6.06 -17.11 5.54
N GLY A 204 5.04 -17.83 5.07
CA GLY A 204 5.21 -19.05 4.31
C GLY A 204 5.80 -20.16 5.16
N SER A 205 4.96 -20.81 5.97
CA SER A 205 5.20 -22.22 6.27
C SER A 205 4.72 -23.05 5.07
N HIS A 206 5.29 -22.83 3.90
CA HIS A 206 5.17 -23.81 2.83
C HIS A 206 6.24 -24.84 3.13
N GLY A 207 5.80 -26.04 3.52
CA GLY A 207 6.67 -27.21 3.52
C GLY A 207 7.34 -27.36 2.15
N PRO A 208 8.43 -28.14 2.06
CA PRO A 208 9.14 -28.31 0.81
C PRO A 208 8.14 -28.63 -0.31
N CYS A 209 8.22 -27.90 -1.42
CA CYS A 209 7.53 -28.31 -2.64
C CYS A 209 8.02 -29.72 -2.98
N ASP A 210 7.08 -30.66 -3.04
CA ASP A 210 7.32 -32.03 -3.53
C ASP A 210 7.92 -32.01 -4.95
#